data_AF-A0A8C1BXP3-F1
#
_entry.id   AF-A0A8C1BXP3-F1
#
_cell.length_a   1.000
_cell.length_b   1.000
_cell.length_c   1.000
_cell.angle_alpha   90.00
_cell.angle_beta   90.00
_cell.angle_gamma   90.00
#
_symmetry.space_group_name_H-M   'P 1'
#
loop_
_entity.id
_entity.type
_entity.pdbx_description
1 polymer ?
#
loop_
_entity_poly.entity_id
_entity_poly.type
_entity_poly.pdbx_seq_one_letter_code
_entity_poly.pdbx_strand_id
1 'polypeptide(L)'
;MAQTEKKAGLLRRTSSSKKPLKEKVLLMYEDIFTTLCALFRGVHQKNKSATGFDIINMLMGFDKAELRMKELMESLDSLLCGDGSESLKSLCLKLLLCLVTVTDNISQNTILEYVMINSIFEAILQILSDVSSRARHGYDAVVLLALLVNYRKYESVNPYIVKLSIVDDEPTLDGMGRVIHHALAEYNRQYKEKEEENQGGFFSTLTSMVGSMFIADADEKLSVQTNEAILLALYEAVHLNRNFITVLAQSHPEIDIATAPAVPIPASPTTPLGTTPPSLDMMNNPELPLDPNLQTSNLLITFLKYSSIVMQDTKDEHRLNSARLCLIILTCIAEDQYADAFLHDDNMNFRVNLHRMPMRHRKKAVDKSIPSRPLVCAVLDLMVEFIVTHMMKEFPMDLYVRCVQIIHKLICYQKKCRVRIHYTWRELWSALINLLKFLLSNETSLLSKHNIFQLALQVVNLFNMFITYGDTFLPTPSSYDELYYEIIRMHQVFDNLYCMVLRVSANAGPWKEPASKVTQALVNARAIINHFNPKIESYATVNHISQLSEDQVLEVVRTNYDTLTLKLQDGLDQFERYSEQPREAGFFKELVRSISLNVRKNVSLSTMSQDVLLKEFSSIS
;
A
#
# COMPACT_ATOMS: atom_id res chain seq x y z
N MET A 1 -27.94 87.82 -21.09
CA MET A 1 -28.70 87.36 -22.26
C MET A 1 -28.30 85.92 -22.56
N ALA A 2 -29.26 85.05 -22.94
CA ALA A 2 -29.10 83.75 -23.64
C ALA A 2 -28.18 82.66 -22.97
N GLN A 3 -28.61 81.41 -22.76
CA GLN A 3 -28.85 80.34 -23.76
C GLN A 3 -27.60 80.05 -24.63
N THR A 4 -27.11 78.83 -24.89
CA THR A 4 -27.37 77.43 -24.42
C THR A 4 -26.10 76.61 -24.77
N GLU A 5 -25.86 75.33 -24.42
CA GLU A 5 -26.67 74.23 -23.86
C GLU A 5 -25.98 73.58 -22.62
N LYS A 6 -26.41 72.35 -22.26
CA LYS A 6 -25.61 71.32 -21.57
C LYS A 6 -25.92 69.94 -22.19
N LYS A 7 -24.89 69.19 -22.61
CA LYS A 7 -25.04 67.77 -23.00
C LYS A 7 -25.48 66.94 -21.79
N ALA A 8 -26.65 66.31 -21.86
CA ALA A 8 -27.12 65.35 -20.88
C ALA A 8 -26.53 63.96 -21.15
N GLY A 9 -25.52 63.55 -20.38
CA GLY A 9 -25.03 62.17 -20.33
C GLY A 9 -25.85 61.35 -19.34
N LEU A 10 -26.78 60.53 -19.85
CA LEU A 10 -27.68 59.73 -19.01
C LEU A 10 -26.91 58.53 -18.39
N LEU A 11 -26.52 58.65 -17.12
CA LEU A 11 -25.95 57.53 -16.34
C LEU A 11 -27.04 56.48 -16.08
N ARG A 12 -27.21 55.57 -17.03
CA ARG A 12 -28.09 54.40 -16.92
C ARG A 12 -27.49 53.44 -15.89
N ARG A 13 -28.01 53.47 -14.66
CA ARG A 13 -27.76 52.44 -13.64
C ARG A 13 -28.02 51.07 -14.27
N THR A 14 -26.96 50.32 -14.54
CA THR A 14 -27.07 48.89 -14.84
C THR A 14 -27.51 48.21 -13.55
N SER A 15 -28.71 47.63 -13.58
CA SER A 15 -29.24 46.82 -12.50
C SER A 15 -28.27 45.71 -12.16
N SER A 16 -27.90 45.55 -10.89
CA SER A 16 -27.21 44.34 -10.47
C SER A 16 -28.11 43.14 -10.77
N SER A 17 -27.58 42.16 -11.50
CA SER A 17 -28.27 40.89 -11.70
C SER A 17 -28.57 40.30 -10.32
N LYS A 18 -29.85 40.06 -10.02
CA LYS A 18 -30.25 39.46 -8.76
C LYS A 18 -29.85 37.98 -8.82
N LYS A 19 -28.64 37.66 -8.32
CA LYS A 19 -28.23 36.28 -8.01
C LYS A 19 -29.39 35.54 -7.33
N PRO A 20 -29.85 34.38 -7.85
CA PRO A 20 -30.98 33.65 -7.30
C PRO A 20 -30.80 33.32 -5.82
N LEU A 21 -31.90 33.20 -5.09
CA LEU A 21 -31.89 33.12 -3.62
C LEU A 21 -31.03 31.95 -3.10
N LYS A 22 -31.03 30.82 -3.80
CA LYS A 22 -30.20 29.64 -3.49
C LYS A 22 -28.69 29.94 -3.57
N GLU A 23 -28.24 30.67 -4.59
CA GLU A 23 -26.84 31.03 -4.78
C GLU A 23 -26.33 31.92 -3.62
N LYS A 24 -27.17 32.85 -3.15
CA LYS A 24 -26.83 33.71 -2.00
C LYS A 24 -26.71 32.93 -0.69
N VAL A 25 -27.56 31.93 -0.47
CA VAL A 25 -27.49 31.08 0.72
C VAL A 25 -26.22 30.23 0.68
N LEU A 26 -25.84 29.67 -0.47
CA LEU A 26 -24.62 28.87 -0.60
C LEU A 26 -23.35 29.71 -0.36
N LEU A 27 -23.27 30.91 -0.94
CA LEU A 27 -22.17 31.86 -0.68
C LEU A 27 -22.09 32.25 0.81
N MET A 28 -23.22 32.39 1.50
CA MET A 28 -23.24 32.65 2.94
C MET A 28 -22.67 31.47 3.75
N TYR A 29 -22.98 30.22 3.38
CA TYR A 29 -22.36 29.04 4.02
C TYR A 29 -20.86 28.94 3.72
N GLU A 30 -20.43 29.26 2.51
CA GLU A 30 -19.02 29.32 2.12
C GLU A 30 -18.25 30.36 2.96
N ASP A 31 -18.78 31.57 3.11
CA ASP A 31 -18.22 32.62 3.97
C ASP A 31 -18.17 32.19 5.44
N ILE A 32 -19.23 31.56 5.97
CA ILE A 32 -19.30 31.07 7.35
C ILE A 32 -18.23 29.98 7.58
N PHE A 33 -18.18 28.95 6.75
CA PHE A 33 -17.25 27.83 6.94
C PHE A 33 -15.79 28.24 6.71
N THR A 34 -15.53 29.14 5.76
CA THR A 34 -14.18 29.73 5.57
C THR A 34 -13.77 30.55 6.79
N THR A 35 -14.69 31.36 7.34
CA THR A 35 -14.46 32.15 8.56
C THR A 35 -14.20 31.26 9.77
N LEU A 36 -14.96 30.17 9.94
CA LEU A 36 -14.73 29.20 11.02
C LEU A 36 -13.37 28.52 10.89
N CYS A 37 -13.02 27.97 9.72
CA CYS A 37 -11.70 27.39 9.47
C CYS A 37 -10.56 28.37 9.76
N ALA A 38 -10.70 29.64 9.35
CA ALA A 38 -9.72 30.69 9.63
C ALA A 38 -9.64 31.04 11.13
N LEU A 39 -10.78 31.07 11.84
CA LEU A 39 -10.85 31.32 13.28
C LEU A 39 -10.17 30.21 14.09
N PHE A 40 -10.55 28.94 13.88
CA PHE A 40 -9.96 27.80 14.57
C PHE A 40 -8.44 27.72 14.34
N ARG A 41 -7.98 27.86 13.09
CA ARG A 41 -6.54 27.90 12.76
C ARG A 41 -5.84 29.10 13.38
N GLY A 42 -6.42 30.30 13.26
CA GLY A 42 -5.80 31.54 13.73
C GLY A 42 -5.62 31.58 15.25
N VAL A 43 -6.64 31.13 16.00
CA VAL A 43 -6.56 31.01 17.46
C VAL A 43 -5.51 29.97 17.85
N HIS A 44 -5.52 28.78 17.24
CA HIS A 44 -4.57 27.73 17.60
C HIS A 44 -3.12 28.09 17.23
N GLN A 45 -2.90 28.69 16.05
CA GLN A 45 -1.56 29.08 15.57
C GLN A 45 -0.94 30.21 16.40
N LYS A 46 -1.74 31.14 16.93
CA LYS A 46 -1.25 32.20 17.82
C LYS A 46 -1.03 31.74 19.27
N ASN A 47 -1.72 30.69 19.72
CA ASN A 47 -1.72 30.23 21.10
C ASN A 47 -1.09 28.82 21.27
N LYS A 48 -0.05 28.49 20.51
CA LYS A 48 0.60 27.17 20.55
C LYS A 48 1.11 26.72 21.94
N SER A 49 1.33 27.65 22.86
CA SER A 49 1.77 27.38 24.24
C SER A 49 0.63 27.38 25.27
N ALA A 50 -0.60 27.70 24.85
CA ALA A 50 -1.77 27.69 25.72
C ALA A 50 -2.31 26.25 25.89
N THR A 51 -3.03 26.00 26.98
CA THR A 51 -3.66 24.69 27.17
C THR A 51 -4.86 24.54 26.23
N GLY A 52 -5.26 23.29 25.95
CA GLY A 52 -6.47 23.03 25.15
C GLY A 52 -7.74 23.64 25.77
N PHE A 53 -7.76 23.84 27.08
CA PHE A 53 -8.85 24.54 27.80
C PHE A 53 -8.89 26.03 27.49
N ASP A 54 -7.75 26.72 27.47
CA ASP A 54 -7.66 28.14 27.13
C ASP A 54 -8.16 28.41 25.71
N ILE A 55 -7.83 27.50 24.78
CA ILE A 55 -8.23 27.58 23.37
C ILE A 55 -9.74 27.40 23.22
N ILE A 56 -10.34 26.41 23.91
CA ILE A 56 -11.81 26.23 23.94
C ILE A 56 -12.49 27.47 24.54
N ASN A 57 -11.97 28.00 25.65
CA ASN A 57 -12.54 29.16 26.30
C ASN A 57 -12.49 30.42 25.41
N MET A 58 -11.39 30.62 24.67
CA MET A 58 -11.24 31.72 23.72
C MET A 58 -12.18 31.60 22.50
N LEU A 59 -12.44 30.37 22.02
CA LEU A 59 -13.29 30.13 20.85
C LEU A 59 -14.79 30.16 21.19
N MET A 60 -15.19 29.57 22.32
CA MET A 60 -16.58 29.20 22.58
C MET A 60 -17.09 29.66 23.95
N GLY A 61 -16.20 29.97 24.90
CA GLY A 61 -16.52 30.13 26.33
C GLY A 61 -16.79 28.79 27.00
N PHE A 62 -16.09 28.48 28.09
CA PHE A 62 -16.10 27.13 28.69
C PHE A 62 -17.52 26.64 29.04
N ASP A 63 -18.32 27.47 29.72
CA ASP A 63 -19.69 27.15 30.16
C ASP A 63 -20.68 26.86 29.00
N LYS A 64 -20.30 27.17 27.76
CA LYS A 64 -21.13 27.00 26.56
C LYS A 64 -20.47 26.14 25.49
N ALA A 65 -19.26 25.63 25.74
CA ALA A 65 -18.48 24.89 24.75
C ALA A 65 -19.18 23.60 24.32
N GLU A 66 -19.67 22.81 25.29
CA GLU A 66 -20.37 21.55 25.03
C GLU A 66 -21.64 21.77 24.19
N LEU A 67 -22.51 22.71 24.59
CA LEU A 67 -23.75 23.02 23.85
C LEU A 67 -23.45 23.52 22.43
N ARG A 68 -22.54 24.50 22.28
CA ARG A 68 -22.19 25.08 20.98
C ARG A 68 -21.54 24.08 20.04
N MET A 69 -20.71 23.19 20.58
CA MET A 69 -20.09 22.15 19.76
C MET A 69 -21.09 21.06 19.40
N LYS A 70 -22.00 20.69 20.29
CA LYS A 70 -23.13 19.81 19.96
C LYS A 70 -23.98 20.40 18.82
N GLU A 71 -24.42 21.64 18.95
CA GLU A 71 -25.20 22.35 17.91
C GLU A 71 -24.44 22.41 16.56
N LEU A 72 -23.12 22.63 16.59
CA LEU A 72 -22.28 22.61 15.39
C LEU A 72 -22.19 21.21 14.77
N MET A 73 -21.98 20.18 15.57
CA MET A 73 -21.85 18.80 15.08
C MET A 73 -23.19 18.25 14.55
N GLU A 74 -24.31 18.52 15.22
CA GLU A 74 -25.67 18.21 14.72
C GLU A 74 -25.97 18.96 13.41
N SER A 75 -25.54 20.22 13.30
CA SER A 75 -25.67 20.98 12.05
C SER A 75 -24.84 20.36 10.93
N LEU A 76 -23.58 19.99 11.19
CA LEU A 76 -22.70 19.38 10.19
C LEU A 76 -23.21 18.00 9.75
N ASP A 77 -23.68 17.17 10.68
CA ASP A 77 -24.32 15.88 10.37
C ASP A 77 -25.52 16.07 9.44
N SER A 78 -26.45 16.97 9.78
CA SER A 78 -27.63 17.25 8.95
C SER A 78 -27.31 17.73 7.53
N LEU A 79 -26.18 18.45 7.36
CA LEU A 79 -25.73 18.96 6.06
C LEU A 79 -24.99 17.90 5.22
N LEU A 80 -24.36 16.92 5.86
CA LEU A 80 -23.72 15.79 5.19
C LEU A 80 -24.76 14.72 4.78
N CYS A 81 -25.71 14.44 5.67
CA CYS A 81 -26.76 13.43 5.49
C CYS A 81 -27.91 13.87 4.57
N GLY A 82 -28.14 15.18 4.42
CA GLY A 82 -29.25 15.72 3.64
C GLY A 82 -29.00 15.82 2.13
N ASP A 83 -30.09 16.04 1.37
CA ASP A 83 -30.11 16.30 -0.09
C ASP A 83 -29.59 17.71 -0.47
N GLY A 84 -28.61 18.22 0.29
CA GLY A 84 -27.98 19.52 0.06
C GLY A 84 -27.07 19.55 -1.16
N SER A 85 -26.57 20.74 -1.50
CA SER A 85 -25.57 20.89 -2.56
C SER A 85 -24.30 20.08 -2.23
N GLU A 86 -23.78 19.30 -3.17
CA GLU A 86 -22.52 18.55 -3.00
C GLU A 86 -21.35 19.50 -2.65
N SER A 87 -21.36 20.70 -3.22
CA SER A 87 -20.47 21.80 -2.86
C SER A 87 -20.54 22.19 -1.36
N LEU A 88 -21.71 22.06 -0.72
CA LEU A 88 -21.90 22.26 0.72
C LEU A 88 -21.34 21.10 1.55
N LYS A 89 -21.54 19.85 1.11
CA LYS A 89 -20.91 18.66 1.73
C LYS A 89 -19.37 18.76 1.71
N SER A 90 -18.79 19.21 0.60
CA SER A 90 -17.34 19.49 0.50
C SER A 90 -16.88 20.54 1.52
N LEU A 91 -17.65 21.61 1.73
CA LEU A 91 -17.34 22.62 2.75
C LEU A 91 -17.39 22.05 4.16
N CYS A 92 -18.42 21.25 4.49
CA CYS A 92 -18.56 20.58 5.78
C CYS A 92 -17.38 19.63 6.06
N LEU A 93 -16.99 18.80 5.08
CA LEU A 93 -15.82 17.91 5.22
C LEU A 93 -14.50 18.68 5.39
N LYS A 94 -14.31 19.78 4.66
CA LYS A 94 -13.13 20.65 4.83
C LYS A 94 -13.07 21.29 6.21
N LEU A 95 -14.20 21.71 6.77
CA LEU A 95 -14.28 22.20 8.15
C LEU A 95 -13.96 21.08 9.15
N LEU A 96 -14.53 19.89 8.98
CA LEU A 96 -14.24 18.74 9.85
C LEU A 96 -12.76 18.36 9.82
N LEU A 97 -12.16 18.21 8.63
CA LEU A 97 -10.72 17.99 8.48
C LEU A 97 -9.89 19.11 9.13
N CYS A 98 -10.33 20.37 9.03
CA CYS A 98 -9.70 21.51 9.70
C CYS A 98 -9.78 21.42 11.24
N LEU A 99 -10.91 20.98 11.80
CA LEU A 99 -11.09 20.79 13.24
C LEU A 99 -10.22 19.63 13.76
N VAL A 100 -10.22 18.49 13.06
CA VAL A 100 -9.46 17.29 13.43
C VAL A 100 -7.96 17.55 13.39
N THR A 101 -7.47 18.25 12.36
CA THR A 101 -6.04 18.52 12.15
C THR A 101 -5.53 19.81 12.78
N VAL A 102 -6.30 20.49 13.65
CA VAL A 102 -5.91 21.82 14.17
C VAL A 102 -4.60 21.78 14.98
N THR A 103 -4.37 20.71 15.74
CA THR A 103 -3.12 20.40 16.46
C THR A 103 -2.18 19.53 15.62
N ASP A 104 -0.87 19.63 15.85
CA ASP A 104 0.12 18.78 15.16
C ASP A 104 -0.01 17.32 15.61
N ASN A 105 -0.24 17.07 16.90
CA ASN A 105 -0.61 15.77 17.46
C ASN A 105 -2.12 15.73 17.69
N ILE A 106 -2.84 14.84 16.98
CA ILE A 106 -4.29 14.75 17.09
C ILE A 106 -4.76 14.34 18.50
N SER A 107 -4.03 13.49 19.23
CA SER A 107 -4.43 13.04 20.59
C SER A 107 -4.44 14.17 21.63
N GLN A 108 -3.72 15.26 21.35
CA GLN A 108 -3.71 16.48 22.17
C GLN A 108 -4.82 17.47 21.76
N ASN A 109 -5.61 17.16 20.73
CA ASN A 109 -6.71 17.99 20.29
C ASN A 109 -7.91 17.86 21.25
N THR A 110 -8.17 18.89 22.05
CA THR A 110 -9.33 18.93 22.95
C THR A 110 -10.64 19.17 22.21
N ILE A 111 -10.62 19.76 21.00
CA ILE A 111 -11.81 19.89 20.14
C ILE A 111 -12.33 18.52 19.73
N LEU A 112 -11.45 17.54 19.53
CA LEU A 112 -11.85 16.18 19.15
C LEU A 112 -12.60 15.42 20.26
N GLU A 113 -12.48 15.81 21.53
CA GLU A 113 -13.28 15.20 22.62
C GLU A 113 -14.79 15.36 22.34
N TYR A 114 -15.20 16.55 21.90
CA TYR A 114 -16.59 16.84 21.53
C TYR A 114 -17.03 16.20 20.21
N VAL A 115 -16.10 15.98 19.26
CA VAL A 115 -16.36 15.25 17.99
C VAL A 115 -16.49 13.73 18.24
N MET A 116 -15.86 13.23 19.31
CA MET A 116 -16.03 11.86 19.79
C MET A 116 -17.38 11.65 20.48
N ILE A 117 -17.83 12.64 21.27
CA ILE A 117 -19.15 12.62 21.91
C ILE A 117 -20.28 12.75 20.87
N ASN A 118 -20.18 13.74 19.98
CA ASN A 118 -21.16 14.01 18.93
C ASN A 118 -20.69 13.39 17.61
N SER A 119 -20.81 12.06 17.53
CA SER A 119 -20.26 11.22 16.45
C SER A 119 -20.89 11.50 15.08
N ILE A 120 -20.07 11.79 14.08
CA ILE A 120 -20.44 11.93 12.65
C ILE A 120 -20.20 10.65 11.84
N PHE A 121 -20.06 9.51 12.52
CA PHE A 121 -19.69 8.25 11.87
C PHE A 121 -20.73 7.82 10.82
N GLU A 122 -22.02 7.96 11.13
CA GLU A 122 -23.09 7.56 10.21
C GLU A 122 -23.11 8.44 8.95
N ALA A 123 -22.89 9.75 9.09
CA ALA A 123 -22.74 10.68 7.96
C ALA A 123 -21.57 10.29 7.04
N ILE A 124 -20.43 9.87 7.62
CA ILE A 124 -19.29 9.36 6.86
C ILE A 124 -19.69 8.07 6.11
N LEU A 125 -20.38 7.13 6.76
CA LEU A 125 -20.81 5.89 6.12
C LEU A 125 -21.81 6.15 4.98
N GLN A 126 -22.76 7.06 5.18
CA GLN A 126 -23.74 7.44 4.14
C GLN A 126 -23.05 8.02 2.89
N ILE A 127 -22.01 8.85 3.07
CA ILE A 127 -21.18 9.37 1.96
C ILE A 127 -20.44 8.26 1.23
N LEU A 128 -19.97 7.22 1.95
CA LEU A 128 -19.28 6.09 1.35
C LEU A 128 -20.25 5.12 0.66
N SER A 129 -21.47 4.94 1.18
CA SER A 129 -22.53 4.15 0.56
C SER A 129 -23.04 4.75 -0.76
N ASP A 130 -23.41 6.03 -0.78
CA ASP A 130 -23.96 6.67 -1.98
C ASP A 130 -22.90 6.84 -3.08
N VAL A 131 -23.23 6.39 -4.29
CA VAL A 131 -22.31 6.39 -5.43
C VAL A 131 -21.93 7.82 -5.86
N SER A 132 -22.88 8.76 -5.82
CA SER A 132 -22.68 10.13 -6.31
C SER A 132 -21.82 10.94 -5.35
N SER A 133 -22.15 10.88 -4.06
CA SER A 133 -21.43 11.51 -2.96
C SER A 133 -20.03 10.91 -2.83
N ARG A 134 -19.88 9.57 -2.85
CA ARG A 134 -18.59 8.87 -2.81
C ARG A 134 -17.63 9.37 -3.88
N ALA A 135 -18.10 9.56 -5.12
CA ALA A 135 -17.26 10.01 -6.23
C ALA A 135 -16.68 11.43 -6.04
N ARG A 136 -17.37 12.29 -5.26
CA ARG A 136 -16.95 13.69 -5.01
C ARG A 136 -16.27 13.90 -3.64
N HIS A 137 -16.63 13.08 -2.67
CA HIS A 137 -16.40 13.32 -1.23
C HIS A 137 -15.75 12.14 -0.51
N GLY A 138 -15.74 10.96 -1.12
CA GLY A 138 -15.23 9.73 -0.51
C GLY A 138 -13.78 9.85 -0.05
N TYR A 139 -12.92 10.54 -0.80
CA TYR A 139 -11.51 10.76 -0.39
C TYR A 139 -11.41 11.48 0.95
N ASP A 140 -12.04 12.65 1.08
CA ASP A 140 -12.03 13.45 2.31
C ASP A 140 -12.70 12.69 3.47
N ALA A 141 -13.77 11.93 3.19
CA ALA A 141 -14.47 11.09 4.17
C ALA A 141 -13.60 9.93 4.70
N VAL A 142 -12.86 9.23 3.82
CA VAL A 142 -11.94 8.15 4.20
C VAL A 142 -10.75 8.68 5.02
N VAL A 143 -10.18 9.83 4.62
CA VAL A 143 -9.09 10.48 5.38
C VAL A 143 -9.58 10.97 6.75
N LEU A 144 -10.77 11.56 6.81
CA LEU A 144 -11.40 12.00 8.06
C LEU A 144 -11.62 10.81 9.01
N LEU A 145 -12.15 9.69 8.50
CA LEU A 145 -12.36 8.47 9.27
C LEU A 145 -11.04 7.91 9.83
N ALA A 146 -10.00 7.80 9.00
CA ALA A 146 -8.70 7.29 9.43
C ALA A 146 -8.04 8.14 10.54
N LEU A 147 -8.19 9.47 10.47
CA LEU A 147 -7.73 10.38 11.52
C LEU A 147 -8.56 10.25 12.81
N LEU A 148 -9.89 10.13 12.71
CA LEU A 148 -10.76 9.96 13.88
C LEU A 148 -10.49 8.62 14.59
N VAL A 149 -10.32 7.52 13.84
CA VAL A 149 -9.91 6.20 14.36
C VAL A 149 -8.58 6.27 15.13
N ASN A 150 -7.66 7.17 14.76
CA ASN A 150 -6.35 7.29 15.41
C ASN A 150 -6.31 8.24 16.62
N TYR A 151 -7.36 9.02 16.88
CA TYR A 151 -7.40 9.91 18.04
C TYR A 151 -7.37 9.14 19.37
N ARG A 152 -6.38 9.42 20.23
CA ARG A 152 -6.19 8.76 21.54
C ARG A 152 -6.29 7.22 21.50
N LYS A 153 -5.97 6.60 20.35
CA LYS A 153 -6.04 5.14 20.07
C LYS A 153 -5.42 4.26 21.16
N TYR A 154 -4.42 4.80 21.88
CA TYR A 154 -3.62 4.11 22.89
C TYR A 154 -3.87 4.59 24.33
N GLU A 155 -4.74 5.56 24.53
CA GLU A 155 -4.93 6.30 25.79
C GLU A 155 -6.35 6.13 26.34
N SER A 156 -7.34 5.91 25.48
CA SER A 156 -8.75 5.74 25.83
C SER A 156 -9.47 4.88 24.80
N VAL A 157 -10.63 4.32 25.17
CA VAL A 157 -11.53 3.64 24.21
C VAL A 157 -12.02 4.66 23.18
N ASN A 158 -11.66 4.47 21.91
CA ASN A 158 -12.10 5.32 20.81
C ASN A 158 -13.38 4.73 20.18
N PRO A 159 -14.50 5.48 20.13
CA PRO A 159 -15.76 4.96 19.60
C PRO A 159 -15.73 4.67 18.09
N TYR A 160 -14.87 5.35 17.30
CA TYR A 160 -14.73 5.09 15.87
C TYR A 160 -14.01 3.77 15.59
N ILE A 161 -13.10 3.32 16.47
CA ILE A 161 -12.50 1.96 16.40
C ILE A 161 -13.60 0.90 16.63
N VAL A 162 -14.40 1.09 17.67
CA VAL A 162 -15.48 0.15 18.02
C VAL A 162 -16.51 0.10 16.88
N LYS A 163 -16.98 1.26 16.40
CA LYS A 163 -17.93 1.33 15.29
C LYS A 163 -17.35 0.72 14.01
N LEU A 164 -16.13 1.07 13.59
CA LEU A 164 -15.50 0.54 12.38
C LEU A 164 -15.32 -0.99 12.43
N SER A 165 -14.98 -1.56 13.58
CA SER A 165 -14.78 -3.01 13.70
C SER A 165 -16.07 -3.84 13.64
N ILE A 166 -17.24 -3.22 13.84
CA ILE A 166 -18.56 -3.89 13.76
C ILE A 166 -19.34 -3.60 12.47
N VAL A 167 -18.86 -2.73 11.56
CA VAL A 167 -19.55 -2.47 10.29
C VAL A 167 -19.63 -3.76 9.46
N ASP A 168 -20.85 -4.15 9.10
CA ASP A 168 -21.18 -5.27 8.22
C ASP A 168 -21.96 -4.83 6.96
N ASP A 169 -22.27 -3.54 6.83
CA ASP A 169 -22.89 -2.96 5.63
C ASP A 169 -21.95 -3.05 4.41
N GLU A 170 -22.26 -3.99 3.51
CA GLU A 170 -21.49 -4.26 2.29
C GLU A 170 -21.38 -3.03 1.36
N PRO A 171 -22.45 -2.26 1.07
CA PRO A 171 -22.35 -1.03 0.25
C PRO A 171 -21.37 0.01 0.78
N THR A 172 -21.32 0.21 2.10
CA THR A 172 -20.38 1.12 2.75
C THR A 172 -18.94 0.60 2.67
N LEU A 173 -18.71 -0.69 2.94
CA LEU A 173 -17.37 -1.27 2.92
C LEU A 173 -16.80 -1.35 1.50
N ASP A 174 -17.60 -1.76 0.51
CA ASP A 174 -17.26 -1.66 -0.92
C ASP A 174 -17.01 -0.20 -1.31
N GLY A 175 -17.86 0.73 -0.86
CA GLY A 175 -17.66 2.16 -1.04
C GLY A 175 -16.30 2.67 -0.54
N MET A 176 -15.90 2.29 0.68
CA MET A 176 -14.57 2.58 1.23
C MET A 176 -13.46 1.93 0.39
N GLY A 177 -13.63 0.66 0.00
CA GLY A 177 -12.71 -0.08 -0.85
C GLY A 177 -12.48 0.58 -2.21
N ARG A 178 -13.53 1.06 -2.88
CA ARG A 178 -13.48 1.77 -4.16
C ARG A 178 -12.72 3.09 -4.07
N VAL A 179 -12.90 3.87 -2.99
CA VAL A 179 -12.14 5.11 -2.77
C VAL A 179 -10.65 4.82 -2.63
N ILE A 180 -10.29 3.83 -1.82
CA ILE A 180 -8.90 3.41 -1.62
C ILE A 180 -8.32 2.87 -2.94
N HIS A 181 -9.05 2.00 -3.64
CA HIS A 181 -8.66 1.45 -4.94
C HIS A 181 -8.40 2.56 -5.95
N HIS A 182 -9.30 3.53 -6.10
CA HIS A 182 -9.13 4.64 -7.04
C HIS A 182 -7.87 5.46 -6.73
N ALA A 183 -7.63 5.80 -5.45
CA ALA A 183 -6.45 6.57 -5.05
C ALA A 183 -5.11 5.81 -5.25
N LEU A 184 -5.09 4.49 -5.03
CA LEU A 184 -3.90 3.66 -5.31
C LEU A 184 -3.71 3.40 -6.82
N ALA A 185 -4.80 3.21 -7.57
CA ALA A 185 -4.76 3.05 -9.02
C ALA A 185 -4.27 4.31 -9.73
N GLU A 186 -4.72 5.49 -9.26
CA GLU A 186 -4.26 6.78 -9.77
C GLU A 186 -2.76 6.99 -9.53
N TYR A 187 -2.24 6.60 -8.36
CA TYR A 187 -0.78 6.60 -8.12
C TYR A 187 -0.02 5.68 -9.08
N ASN A 188 -0.53 4.45 -9.30
CA ASN A 188 0.05 3.50 -10.24
C ASN A 188 0.08 4.05 -11.68
N ARG A 189 -1.02 4.72 -12.10
CA ARG A 189 -1.14 5.38 -13.41
C ARG A 189 -0.12 6.50 -13.57
N GLN A 190 -0.05 7.43 -12.60
CA GLN A 190 0.91 8.54 -12.61
C GLN A 190 2.37 8.07 -12.62
N TYR A 191 2.68 6.95 -11.96
CA TYR A 191 4.02 6.36 -12.02
C TYR A 191 4.32 5.77 -13.41
N LYS A 192 3.40 4.97 -13.97
CA LYS A 192 3.53 4.36 -15.30
C LYS A 192 3.74 5.42 -16.39
N GLU A 193 2.96 6.51 -16.38
CA GLU A 193 3.08 7.61 -17.33
C GLU A 193 4.48 8.26 -17.28
N LYS A 194 4.99 8.55 -16.07
CA LYS A 194 6.37 9.06 -15.90
C LYS A 194 7.45 8.03 -16.27
N GLU A 195 7.18 6.73 -16.14
CA GLU A 195 8.09 5.66 -16.56
C GLU A 195 8.19 5.58 -18.09
N GLU A 196 7.06 5.76 -18.79
CA GLU A 196 6.99 5.80 -20.25
C GLU A 196 7.61 7.08 -20.82
N GLU A 197 7.33 8.25 -20.24
CA GLU A 197 7.95 9.55 -20.63
C GLU A 197 9.49 9.50 -20.57
N ASN A 198 10.04 8.97 -19.48
CA ASN A 198 11.49 8.83 -19.30
C ASN A 198 12.13 7.81 -20.26
N GLN A 199 11.35 6.87 -20.80
CA GLN A 199 11.83 5.93 -21.83
C GLN A 199 11.66 6.46 -23.25
N GLY A 200 10.63 7.28 -23.51
CA GLY A 200 10.31 7.85 -24.83
C GLY A 200 11.01 9.17 -25.18
N GLY A 201 11.63 9.85 -24.21
CA GLY A 201 12.34 11.12 -24.44
C GLY A 201 13.51 11.01 -25.43
N PHE A 202 13.59 11.94 -26.38
CA PHE A 202 14.56 12.00 -27.51
C PHE A 202 16.06 12.01 -27.10
N PHE A 203 16.35 12.11 -25.80
CA PHE A 203 17.70 12.09 -25.24
C PHE A 203 18.23 10.68 -24.87
N SER A 204 17.35 9.67 -24.72
CA SER A 204 17.76 8.32 -24.30
C SER A 204 18.75 7.66 -25.27
N THR A 205 18.66 7.99 -26.57
CA THR A 205 19.58 7.53 -27.62
C THR A 205 21.00 8.11 -27.49
N LEU A 206 21.15 9.33 -26.94
CA LEU A 206 22.45 9.99 -26.81
C LEU A 206 23.22 9.54 -25.55
N THR A 207 22.52 9.34 -24.42
CA THR A 207 23.12 8.81 -23.19
C THR A 207 23.65 7.38 -23.35
N SER A 208 23.11 6.62 -24.31
CA SER A 208 23.55 5.26 -24.63
C SER A 208 24.96 5.17 -25.24
N MET A 209 25.45 6.22 -25.92
CA MET A 209 26.71 6.14 -26.69
C MET A 209 27.90 6.84 -26.03
N VAL A 210 27.68 7.77 -25.09
CA VAL A 210 28.77 8.48 -24.39
C VAL A 210 28.40 8.66 -22.91
N GLY A 211 28.83 7.74 -22.03
CA GLY A 211 28.39 7.81 -20.62
C GLY A 211 29.03 6.85 -19.60
N SER A 212 30.08 6.10 -19.92
CA SER A 212 30.64 5.07 -19.02
C SER A 212 31.50 5.60 -17.85
N MET A 213 31.41 6.90 -17.50
CA MET A 213 32.23 7.49 -16.43
C MET A 213 31.55 8.59 -15.59
N PHE A 214 30.41 9.14 -16.01
CA PHE A 214 29.64 10.12 -15.24
C PHE A 214 28.14 9.85 -15.32
N ILE A 215 27.66 9.00 -14.41
CA ILE A 215 26.26 9.01 -13.93
C ILE A 215 26.32 9.05 -12.40
N ALA A 216 26.90 10.15 -11.90
CA ALA A 216 26.39 10.81 -10.72
C ALA A 216 25.36 11.84 -11.20
N ASP A 217 24.38 12.18 -10.36
CA ASP A 217 23.41 13.27 -10.59
C ASP A 217 22.34 13.06 -11.67
N ALA A 218 21.97 11.80 -11.97
CA ALA A 218 20.65 11.48 -12.54
C ALA A 218 19.60 11.21 -11.42
N ASP A 219 19.61 12.03 -10.35
CA ASP A 219 18.83 11.81 -9.12
C ASP A 219 17.53 12.64 -9.07
N GLU A 220 17.13 13.31 -10.17
CA GLU A 220 15.73 13.73 -10.41
C GLU A 220 14.87 12.50 -10.74
N LYS A 221 14.73 11.63 -9.74
CA LYS A 221 13.91 10.42 -9.79
C LYS A 221 12.44 10.74 -10.04
N LEU A 222 11.71 9.74 -10.53
CA LEU A 222 10.25 9.70 -10.67
C LEU A 222 9.54 9.86 -9.30
N SER A 223 9.53 11.07 -8.77
CA SER A 223 8.87 11.40 -7.51
C SER A 223 7.37 11.57 -7.76
N VAL A 224 6.61 10.50 -7.56
CA VAL A 224 5.17 10.58 -7.29
C VAL A 224 5.01 10.53 -5.76
N GLN A 225 4.38 11.54 -5.18
CA GLN A 225 4.20 11.62 -3.73
C GLN A 225 3.28 10.49 -3.25
N THR A 226 3.73 9.67 -2.30
CA THR A 226 2.94 8.57 -1.74
C THR A 226 1.79 9.09 -0.89
N ASN A 227 0.64 8.40 -0.95
CA ASN A 227 -0.55 8.80 -0.20
C ASN A 227 -0.63 8.05 1.14
N GLU A 228 0.11 8.55 2.12
CA GLU A 228 0.16 7.97 3.48
C GLU A 228 -1.21 7.94 4.17
N ALA A 229 -2.10 8.90 3.86
CA ALA A 229 -3.44 8.97 4.44
C ALA A 229 -4.34 7.82 3.97
N ILE A 230 -4.28 7.50 2.67
CA ILE A 230 -5.01 6.35 2.09
C ILE A 230 -4.40 5.02 2.51
N LEU A 231 -3.07 4.92 2.65
CA LEU A 231 -2.45 3.72 3.21
C LEU A 231 -2.83 3.51 4.69
N LEU A 232 -2.89 4.56 5.49
CA LEU A 232 -3.38 4.48 6.86
C LEU A 232 -4.84 4.02 6.88
N ALA A 233 -5.71 4.56 6.02
CA ALA A 233 -7.10 4.13 5.93
C ALA A 233 -7.24 2.64 5.53
N LEU A 234 -6.43 2.18 4.57
CA LEU A 234 -6.38 0.76 4.18
C LEU A 234 -5.90 -0.12 5.35
N TYR A 235 -4.87 0.33 6.09
CA TYR A 235 -4.40 -0.35 7.28
C TYR A 235 -5.49 -0.48 8.34
N GLU A 236 -6.17 0.61 8.72
CA GLU A 236 -7.22 0.58 9.74
C GLU A 236 -8.41 -0.30 9.29
N ALA A 237 -8.80 -0.24 8.02
CA ALA A 237 -9.88 -1.08 7.48
C ALA A 237 -9.54 -2.57 7.58
N VAL A 238 -8.35 -2.97 7.13
CA VAL A 238 -7.86 -4.37 7.17
C VAL A 238 -7.60 -4.85 8.59
N HIS A 239 -7.06 -3.99 9.47
CA HIS A 239 -6.71 -4.37 10.84
C HIS A 239 -7.93 -4.46 11.77
N LEU A 240 -8.91 -3.56 11.60
CA LEU A 240 -10.05 -3.46 12.51
C LEU A 240 -11.30 -4.21 12.02
N ASN A 241 -11.52 -4.34 10.71
CA ASN A 241 -12.75 -4.90 10.16
C ASN A 241 -12.51 -6.18 9.33
N ARG A 242 -12.89 -7.32 9.90
CA ARG A 242 -12.80 -8.65 9.25
C ARG A 242 -13.61 -8.77 7.94
N ASN A 243 -14.72 -8.03 7.81
CA ASN A 243 -15.59 -8.09 6.64
C ASN A 243 -14.92 -7.39 5.44
N PHE A 244 -14.06 -6.39 5.68
CA PHE A 244 -13.29 -5.69 4.66
C PHE A 244 -12.33 -6.61 3.87
N ILE A 245 -11.96 -7.77 4.42
CA ILE A 245 -11.19 -8.79 3.69
C ILE A 245 -11.93 -9.27 2.42
N THR A 246 -13.27 -9.33 2.45
CA THR A 246 -14.06 -9.66 1.25
C THR A 246 -13.93 -8.57 0.17
N VAL A 247 -13.89 -7.30 0.57
CA VAL A 247 -13.71 -6.14 -0.32
C VAL A 247 -12.33 -6.11 -0.98
N LEU A 248 -11.28 -6.59 -0.30
CA LEU A 248 -9.96 -6.79 -0.93
C LEU A 248 -10.01 -7.75 -2.13
N ALA A 249 -10.88 -8.76 -2.05
CA ALA A 249 -11.03 -9.85 -3.02
C ALA A 249 -12.06 -9.56 -4.12
N GLN A 250 -13.03 -8.66 -3.88
CA GLN A 250 -14.08 -8.28 -4.83
C GLN A 250 -13.47 -7.85 -6.17
N SER A 251 -13.77 -8.64 -7.20
CA SER A 251 -13.19 -8.51 -8.53
C SER A 251 -14.03 -7.60 -9.42
N HIS A 252 -13.35 -6.69 -10.12
CA HIS A 252 -13.90 -5.66 -10.97
C HIS A 252 -13.22 -5.75 -12.36
N PRO A 253 -13.90 -5.38 -13.45
CA PRO A 253 -13.24 -5.24 -14.75
C PRO A 253 -12.16 -4.15 -14.67
N GLU A 254 -10.93 -4.43 -15.11
CA GLU A 254 -9.91 -3.39 -15.30
C GLU A 254 -10.29 -2.59 -16.55
N ILE A 255 -11.19 -1.60 -16.38
CA ILE A 255 -11.47 -0.59 -17.40
C ILE A 255 -10.28 0.36 -17.41
N ASP A 256 -9.31 0.10 -18.29
CA ASP A 256 -8.41 1.15 -18.77
C ASP A 256 -9.31 2.23 -19.40
N ILE A 257 -9.52 3.33 -18.67
CA ILE A 257 -10.27 4.49 -19.17
C ILE A 257 -9.37 5.20 -20.19
N ALA A 258 -9.31 4.63 -21.39
CA ALA A 258 -9.01 5.40 -22.58
C ALA A 258 -9.97 6.61 -22.61
N THR A 259 -9.38 7.80 -22.74
CA THR A 259 -10.09 9.06 -22.53
C THR A 259 -11.29 9.19 -23.46
N ALA A 260 -12.33 9.91 -22.98
CA ALA A 260 -13.62 10.02 -23.65
C ALA A 260 -13.54 10.34 -25.16
N PRO A 261 -14.43 9.79 -25.99
CA PRO A 261 -14.43 10.05 -27.42
C PRO A 261 -14.62 11.54 -27.69
N ALA A 262 -13.68 12.14 -28.43
CA ALA A 262 -13.81 13.51 -28.91
C ALA A 262 -14.90 13.56 -30.01
N VAL A 263 -15.91 14.42 -29.82
CA VAL A 263 -17.04 14.61 -30.74
C VAL A 263 -17.32 16.12 -30.84
N PRO A 264 -17.60 16.69 -32.03
CA PRO A 264 -16.97 16.46 -33.33
C PRO A 264 -16.53 17.79 -34.00
N ILE A 265 -15.77 17.75 -35.10
CA ILE A 265 -15.64 18.91 -36.00
C ILE A 265 -16.53 18.67 -37.24
N PRO A 266 -17.50 19.54 -37.55
CA PRO A 266 -18.40 19.34 -38.70
C PRO A 266 -17.71 19.75 -40.01
N ALA A 267 -17.52 18.78 -40.91
CA ALA A 267 -17.16 19.02 -42.31
C ALA A 267 -18.36 18.74 -43.23
N SER A 268 -18.66 19.71 -44.10
CA SER A 268 -19.81 19.71 -45.02
C SER A 268 -19.65 18.71 -46.18
N PRO A 269 -20.73 18.34 -46.91
CA PRO A 269 -20.81 17.04 -47.58
C PRO A 269 -20.33 17.02 -49.04
N THR A 270 -19.89 15.85 -49.50
CA THR A 270 -19.86 15.48 -50.92
C THR A 270 -20.36 14.04 -51.11
N THR A 271 -21.54 13.90 -51.70
CA THR A 271 -22.08 12.66 -52.28
C THR A 271 -21.51 12.47 -53.70
N PRO A 272 -21.42 11.23 -54.25
CA PRO A 272 -22.59 10.62 -54.89
C PRO A 272 -22.76 9.07 -54.79
N LEU A 273 -24.04 8.68 -54.63
CA LEU A 273 -24.76 7.50 -55.17
C LEU A 273 -24.25 6.05 -54.92
N GLY A 274 -25.15 5.20 -54.38
CA GLY A 274 -24.93 3.74 -54.23
C GLY A 274 -26.12 2.92 -53.67
N THR A 275 -27.35 3.16 -54.13
CA THR A 275 -28.57 2.30 -54.06
C THR A 275 -28.65 1.07 -53.10
N THR A 276 -29.49 1.12 -52.05
CA THR A 276 -30.70 0.27 -51.79
C THR A 276 -31.26 0.46 -50.35
N PRO A 277 -32.58 0.27 -50.08
CA PRO A 277 -33.22 0.57 -48.78
C PRO A 277 -33.74 -0.74 -48.07
N PRO A 278 -34.48 -0.73 -46.94
CA PRO A 278 -34.07 -1.46 -45.75
C PRO A 278 -34.90 -2.72 -45.40
N SER A 279 -34.36 -3.60 -44.57
CA SER A 279 -35.11 -4.61 -43.83
C SER A 279 -34.93 -4.41 -42.32
N LEU A 280 -35.99 -3.91 -41.67
CA LEU A 280 -36.20 -4.08 -40.24
C LEU A 280 -36.50 -5.55 -39.99
N ASP A 281 -35.66 -6.24 -39.22
CA ASP A 281 -36.11 -7.41 -38.49
C ASP A 281 -35.65 -7.35 -37.03
N MET A 282 -36.57 -7.73 -36.17
CA MET A 282 -36.55 -7.53 -34.73
C MET A 282 -35.92 -8.75 -34.05
N MET A 283 -35.43 -8.60 -32.81
CA MET A 283 -35.09 -9.72 -31.92
C MET A 283 -34.01 -10.69 -32.44
N ASN A 284 -32.75 -10.37 -32.15
CA ASN A 284 -31.94 -11.24 -31.30
C ASN A 284 -30.82 -10.44 -30.66
N ASN A 285 -30.61 -10.65 -29.36
CA ASN A 285 -29.49 -10.09 -28.61
C ASN A 285 -28.42 -11.19 -28.53
N PRO A 286 -27.38 -11.20 -29.39
CA PRO A 286 -26.23 -12.03 -29.13
C PRO A 286 -25.44 -11.39 -27.99
N GLU A 287 -25.18 -12.17 -26.95
CA GLU A 287 -24.23 -11.79 -25.91
C GLU A 287 -22.92 -11.37 -26.59
N LEU A 288 -22.48 -10.13 -26.35
CA LEU A 288 -21.19 -9.66 -26.85
C LEU A 288 -20.10 -10.61 -26.32
N PRO A 289 -19.24 -11.17 -27.18
CA PRO A 289 -18.15 -12.02 -26.72
C PRO A 289 -17.29 -11.23 -25.76
N LEU A 290 -17.14 -11.72 -24.53
CA LEU A 290 -16.22 -11.16 -23.55
C LEU A 290 -14.81 -11.14 -24.17
N ASP A 291 -14.21 -9.96 -24.27
CA ASP A 291 -12.87 -9.78 -24.83
C ASP A 291 -11.87 -10.60 -24.00
N PRO A 292 -11.06 -11.49 -24.60
CA PRO A 292 -10.03 -12.26 -23.90
C PRO A 292 -9.00 -11.41 -23.13
N ASN A 293 -8.95 -10.10 -23.38
CA ASN A 293 -8.06 -9.15 -22.70
C ASN A 293 -8.70 -8.42 -21.51
N LEU A 294 -9.95 -8.70 -21.14
CA LEU A 294 -10.60 -8.07 -19.99
C LEU A 294 -9.98 -8.59 -18.68
N GLN A 295 -8.86 -8.00 -18.28
CA GLN A 295 -8.14 -8.36 -17.07
C GLN A 295 -9.02 -8.06 -15.84
N THR A 296 -9.30 -9.07 -15.03
CA THR A 296 -10.00 -8.89 -13.75
C THR A 296 -9.04 -8.34 -12.71
N SER A 297 -9.40 -7.22 -12.09
CA SER A 297 -8.60 -6.54 -11.07
C SER A 297 -9.37 -6.43 -9.77
N ASN A 298 -8.68 -6.17 -8.67
CA ASN A 298 -9.27 -5.93 -7.36
C ASN A 298 -8.36 -5.03 -6.53
N LEU A 299 -8.85 -4.57 -5.38
CA LEU A 299 -8.11 -3.68 -4.49
C LEU A 299 -6.75 -4.30 -4.07
N LEU A 300 -6.68 -5.62 -3.84
CA LEU A 300 -5.43 -6.28 -3.48
C LEU A 300 -4.39 -6.26 -4.61
N ILE A 301 -4.79 -6.50 -5.86
CA ILE A 301 -3.92 -6.39 -7.05
C ILE A 301 -3.42 -4.95 -7.21
N THR A 302 -4.29 -3.95 -7.06
CA THR A 302 -3.92 -2.53 -7.12
C THR A 302 -2.93 -2.15 -6.02
N PHE A 303 -3.12 -2.68 -4.81
CA PHE A 303 -2.23 -2.47 -3.68
C PHE A 303 -0.87 -3.20 -3.85
N LEU A 304 -0.83 -4.38 -4.48
CA LEU A 304 0.42 -5.07 -4.83
C LEU A 304 1.20 -4.32 -5.91
N LYS A 305 0.52 -3.82 -6.97
CA LYS A 305 1.11 -2.92 -7.98
C LYS A 305 1.71 -1.68 -7.29
N TYR A 306 0.95 -1.01 -6.42
CA TYR A 306 1.39 0.15 -5.63
C TYR A 306 2.61 -0.15 -4.74
N SER A 307 2.55 -1.25 -4.00
CA SER A 307 3.64 -1.70 -3.12
C SER A 307 4.93 -1.93 -3.92
N SER A 308 4.84 -2.52 -5.11
CA SER A 308 5.98 -2.75 -6.01
C SER A 308 6.64 -1.47 -6.57
N ILE A 309 5.95 -0.33 -6.50
CA ILE A 309 6.49 0.98 -6.85
C ILE A 309 7.15 1.61 -5.63
N VAL A 310 6.41 1.71 -4.52
CA VAL A 310 6.90 2.36 -3.28
C VAL A 310 8.14 1.67 -2.71
N MET A 311 8.22 0.34 -2.85
CA MET A 311 9.35 -0.45 -2.38
C MET A 311 10.63 -0.33 -3.23
N GLN A 312 10.68 0.47 -4.32
CA GLN A 312 11.89 0.60 -5.14
C GLN A 312 12.92 1.61 -4.63
N ASP A 313 12.52 2.58 -3.81
CA ASP A 313 13.42 3.64 -3.36
C ASP A 313 13.22 4.01 -1.89
N THR A 314 13.72 3.15 -1.01
CA THR A 314 13.68 3.35 0.44
C THR A 314 14.82 4.24 0.97
N LYS A 315 15.47 5.07 0.13
CA LYS A 315 16.55 5.98 0.56
C LYS A 315 16.06 7.19 1.37
N ASP A 316 14.81 7.58 1.14
CA ASP A 316 14.17 8.72 1.80
C ASP A 316 13.30 8.23 2.96
N GLU A 317 13.27 8.96 4.08
CA GLU A 317 12.56 8.55 5.30
C GLU A 317 11.04 8.41 5.09
N HIS A 318 10.41 9.30 4.31
CA HIS A 318 8.98 9.23 3.99
C HIS A 318 8.69 8.02 3.09
N ARG A 319 9.57 7.71 2.12
CA ARG A 319 9.41 6.48 1.30
C ARG A 319 9.69 5.20 2.10
N LEU A 320 10.66 5.22 3.01
CA LEU A 320 10.93 4.13 3.95
C LEU A 320 9.71 3.86 4.86
N ASN A 321 9.08 4.91 5.38
CA ASN A 321 7.85 4.82 6.19
C ASN A 321 6.65 4.30 5.38
N SER A 322 6.47 4.80 4.15
CA SER A 322 5.45 4.28 3.22
C SER A 322 5.67 2.79 2.89
N ALA A 323 6.92 2.35 2.65
CA ALA A 323 7.25 0.95 2.42
C ALA A 323 7.02 0.08 3.66
N ARG A 324 7.38 0.57 4.86
CA ARG A 324 7.07 -0.08 6.15
C ARG A 324 5.58 -0.29 6.33
N LEU A 325 4.76 0.72 6.04
CA LEU A 325 3.31 0.62 6.13
C LEU A 325 2.73 -0.40 5.15
N CYS A 326 3.25 -0.46 3.91
CA CYS A 326 2.86 -1.51 2.95
C CYS A 326 3.17 -2.92 3.49
N LEU A 327 4.35 -3.13 4.09
CA LEU A 327 4.70 -4.41 4.72
C LEU A 327 3.83 -4.71 5.96
N ILE A 328 3.44 -3.70 6.75
CA ILE A 328 2.50 -3.89 7.88
C ILE A 328 1.13 -4.35 7.36
N ILE A 329 0.59 -3.71 6.31
CA ILE A 329 -0.69 -4.13 5.70
C ILE A 329 -0.60 -5.57 5.16
N LEU A 330 0.47 -5.90 4.41
CA LEU A 330 0.71 -7.28 3.95
C LEU A 330 0.88 -8.27 5.12
N THR A 331 1.44 -7.83 6.25
CA THR A 331 1.57 -8.63 7.48
C THR A 331 0.21 -8.95 8.10
N CYS A 332 -0.75 -8.03 8.06
CA CYS A 332 -2.13 -8.26 8.50
C CYS A 332 -2.90 -9.18 7.54
N ILE A 333 -2.74 -8.97 6.22
CA ILE A 333 -3.37 -9.78 5.17
C ILE A 333 -2.87 -11.24 5.25
N ALA A 334 -1.56 -11.46 5.32
CA ALA A 334 -0.95 -12.80 5.49
C ALA A 334 -1.08 -13.39 6.91
N GLU A 335 -1.97 -12.84 7.73
CA GLU A 335 -2.36 -13.39 9.03
C GLU A 335 -3.85 -13.75 9.11
N ASP A 336 -4.68 -13.14 8.27
CA ASP A 336 -6.10 -13.42 8.23
C ASP A 336 -6.42 -14.68 7.41
N GLN A 337 -7.27 -15.55 7.97
CA GLN A 337 -7.55 -16.85 7.39
C GLN A 337 -8.36 -16.79 6.09
N TYR A 338 -9.21 -15.77 5.91
CA TYR A 338 -10.00 -15.59 4.68
C TYR A 338 -9.14 -14.95 3.58
N ALA A 339 -8.30 -13.99 3.95
CA ALA A 339 -7.32 -13.38 3.05
C ALA A 339 -6.33 -14.43 2.51
N ASP A 340 -5.75 -15.26 3.38
CA ASP A 340 -4.87 -16.34 2.95
C ASP A 340 -5.61 -17.37 2.08
N ALA A 341 -6.87 -17.71 2.40
CA ALA A 341 -7.66 -18.63 1.56
C ALA A 341 -7.84 -18.09 0.14
N PHE A 342 -8.15 -16.80 0.00
CA PHE A 342 -8.24 -16.13 -1.30
C PHE A 342 -6.89 -16.02 -2.01
N LEU A 343 -5.81 -15.68 -1.30
CA LEU A 343 -4.46 -15.58 -1.86
C LEU A 343 -3.96 -16.91 -2.45
N HIS A 344 -4.37 -18.03 -1.87
CA HIS A 344 -3.92 -19.38 -2.19
C HIS A 344 -4.91 -20.19 -3.06
N ASP A 345 -6.03 -19.61 -3.50
CA ASP A 345 -7.01 -20.32 -4.33
C ASP A 345 -6.49 -20.54 -5.76
N ASP A 346 -6.23 -21.80 -6.11
CA ASP A 346 -5.73 -22.22 -7.43
C ASP A 346 -6.75 -22.01 -8.56
N ASN A 347 -8.02 -21.76 -8.24
CA ASN A 347 -9.06 -21.39 -9.20
C ASN A 347 -9.05 -19.89 -9.52
N MET A 348 -8.51 -19.05 -8.64
CA MET A 348 -8.54 -17.58 -8.76
C MET A 348 -7.20 -17.05 -9.27
N ASN A 349 -6.98 -17.22 -10.57
CA ASN A 349 -5.73 -16.88 -11.23
C ASN A 349 -5.73 -15.47 -11.83
N PHE A 350 -4.79 -14.64 -11.38
CA PHE A 350 -4.67 -13.24 -11.81
C PHE A 350 -3.32 -12.94 -12.43
N ARG A 351 -3.28 -11.98 -13.36
CA ARG A 351 -2.03 -11.39 -13.86
C ARG A 351 -1.71 -10.15 -13.01
N VAL A 352 -0.56 -10.18 -12.32
CA VAL A 352 -0.07 -9.05 -11.51
C VAL A 352 1.26 -8.56 -12.06
N ASN A 353 1.23 -7.38 -12.66
CA ASN A 353 2.40 -6.73 -13.23
C ASN A 353 3.09 -5.90 -12.12
N LEU A 354 4.02 -6.53 -11.40
CA LEU A 354 4.84 -5.85 -10.40
C LEU A 354 5.93 -5.04 -11.10
N HIS A 355 6.07 -3.75 -10.75
CA HIS A 355 7.21 -2.95 -11.20
C HIS A 355 8.48 -3.46 -10.50
N ARG A 356 9.59 -3.50 -11.24
CA ARG A 356 10.84 -4.14 -10.81
C ARG A 356 11.99 -3.14 -10.86
N MET A 357 12.86 -3.16 -9.86
CA MET A 357 13.93 -2.17 -9.77
C MET A 357 14.92 -2.31 -10.94
N PRO A 358 15.33 -1.22 -11.60
CA PRO A 358 16.37 -1.26 -12.63
C PRO A 358 17.72 -1.70 -12.05
N MET A 359 18.27 -2.81 -12.54
CA MET A 359 19.53 -3.40 -12.06
C MET A 359 20.51 -3.56 -13.22
N ARG A 360 21.80 -3.20 -13.03
CA ARG A 360 22.82 -3.15 -14.10
C ARG A 360 22.99 -4.44 -14.92
N HIS A 361 22.69 -5.60 -14.33
CA HIS A 361 22.83 -6.91 -14.97
C HIS A 361 21.47 -7.51 -15.41
N ARG A 362 20.36 -6.84 -15.10
CA ARG A 362 19.02 -7.24 -15.52
C ARG A 362 18.82 -6.72 -16.95
N LYS A 363 18.95 -7.61 -17.94
CA LYS A 363 18.48 -7.34 -19.31
C LYS A 363 17.02 -6.86 -19.23
N LYS A 364 16.63 -5.85 -20.03
CA LYS A 364 15.21 -5.45 -20.15
C LYS A 364 14.40 -6.72 -20.38
N ALA A 365 13.32 -6.88 -19.63
CA ALA A 365 12.42 -8.00 -19.83
C ALA A 365 11.86 -7.88 -21.25
N VAL A 366 12.25 -8.80 -22.14
CA VAL A 366 11.44 -9.11 -23.31
C VAL A 366 10.07 -9.52 -22.77
N ASP A 367 8.98 -9.04 -23.39
CA ASP A 367 7.59 -9.29 -22.99
C ASP A 367 7.26 -10.79 -22.91
N LYS A 368 7.71 -11.43 -21.82
CA LYS A 368 7.22 -12.72 -21.38
C LYS A 368 5.87 -12.45 -20.76
N SER A 369 4.81 -12.82 -21.47
CA SER A 369 3.43 -12.79 -20.98
C SER A 369 3.37 -13.30 -19.54
N ILE A 370 3.14 -12.41 -18.58
CA ILE A 370 3.13 -12.77 -17.17
C ILE A 370 1.97 -13.78 -16.98
N PRO A 371 2.26 -15.00 -16.48
CA PRO A 371 1.26 -16.04 -16.35
C PRO A 371 0.23 -15.63 -15.30
N SER A 372 -1.03 -15.91 -15.56
CA SER A 372 -2.08 -15.87 -14.54
C SER A 372 -1.82 -16.98 -13.52
N ARG A 373 -1.76 -16.62 -12.25
CA ARG A 373 -1.43 -17.52 -11.13
C ARG A 373 -2.11 -17.02 -9.84
N PRO A 374 -2.15 -17.81 -8.75
CA PRO A 374 -2.75 -17.36 -7.49
C PRO A 374 -2.00 -16.16 -6.90
N LEU A 375 -2.72 -15.27 -6.21
CA LEU A 375 -2.15 -13.99 -5.76
C LEU A 375 -1.00 -14.14 -4.78
N VAL A 376 -0.93 -15.23 -4.01
CA VAL A 376 0.23 -15.54 -3.16
C VAL A 376 1.55 -15.50 -3.94
N CYS A 377 1.57 -15.94 -5.20
CA CYS A 377 2.77 -15.88 -6.02
C CYS A 377 3.22 -14.44 -6.30
N ALA A 378 2.29 -13.48 -6.42
CA ALA A 378 2.63 -12.07 -6.54
C ALA A 378 3.12 -11.47 -5.21
N VAL A 379 2.59 -11.92 -4.07
CA VAL A 379 3.13 -11.54 -2.74
C VAL A 379 4.56 -12.08 -2.57
N LEU A 380 4.81 -13.35 -2.91
CA LEU A 380 6.13 -13.96 -2.85
C LEU A 380 7.13 -13.28 -3.81
N ASP A 381 6.75 -13.02 -5.07
CA ASP A 381 7.56 -12.25 -6.03
C ASP A 381 7.95 -10.88 -5.45
N LEU A 382 7.03 -10.16 -4.81
CA LEU A 382 7.28 -8.84 -4.22
C LEU A 382 8.29 -8.93 -3.06
N MET A 383 8.17 -9.94 -2.18
CA MET A 383 9.12 -10.15 -1.09
C MET A 383 10.51 -10.55 -1.62
N VAL A 384 10.57 -11.41 -2.64
CA VAL A 384 11.83 -11.82 -3.30
C VAL A 384 12.49 -10.64 -4.01
N GLU A 385 11.75 -9.83 -4.76
CA GLU A 385 12.26 -8.65 -5.44
C GLU A 385 12.86 -7.66 -4.43
N PHE A 386 12.18 -7.38 -3.31
CA PHE A 386 12.71 -6.53 -2.24
C PHE A 386 14.03 -7.08 -1.68
N ILE A 387 14.07 -8.37 -1.30
CA ILE A 387 15.25 -9.02 -0.73
C ILE A 387 16.46 -8.97 -1.69
N VAL A 388 16.23 -9.13 -3.00
CA VAL A 388 17.30 -9.14 -4.01
C VAL A 388 17.82 -7.73 -4.33
N THR A 389 16.96 -6.71 -4.24
CA THR A 389 17.27 -5.35 -4.72
C THR A 389 17.84 -4.42 -3.64
N HIS A 390 17.48 -4.61 -2.37
CA HIS A 390 17.79 -3.66 -1.29
C HIS A 390 19.04 -4.03 -0.47
N MET A 391 19.97 -4.80 -1.01
CA MET A 391 21.21 -5.22 -0.35
C MET A 391 22.27 -4.09 -0.39
N MET A 392 22.02 -3.03 0.38
CA MET A 392 22.78 -1.77 0.34
C MET A 392 23.45 -1.41 1.68
N LYS A 393 24.33 -0.41 1.65
CA LYS A 393 25.11 0.04 2.83
C LYS A 393 24.24 0.51 3.99
N GLU A 394 23.17 1.24 3.70
CA GLU A 394 22.13 1.61 4.67
C GLU A 394 21.06 0.54 4.67
N PHE A 395 21.36 -0.57 5.35
CA PHE A 395 20.55 -1.78 5.32
C PHE A 395 19.24 -1.60 6.11
N PRO A 396 18.05 -1.64 5.47
CA PRO A 396 16.76 -1.42 6.13
C PRO A 396 16.29 -2.66 6.90
N MET A 397 17.01 -3.01 7.97
CA MET A 397 16.85 -4.24 8.76
C MET A 397 15.38 -4.57 9.14
N ASP A 398 14.60 -3.58 9.55
CA ASP A 398 13.18 -3.75 9.93
C ASP A 398 12.32 -4.25 8.76
N LEU A 399 12.54 -3.71 7.55
CA LEU A 399 11.80 -4.13 6.35
C LEU A 399 12.16 -5.58 5.96
N TYR A 400 13.43 -5.96 6.05
CA TYR A 400 13.85 -7.34 5.78
C TYR A 400 13.22 -8.35 6.75
N VAL A 401 13.17 -8.02 8.05
CA VAL A 401 12.51 -8.86 9.05
C VAL A 401 11.04 -9.05 8.70
N ARG A 402 10.33 -7.99 8.29
CA ARG A 402 8.93 -8.08 7.86
C ARG A 402 8.76 -8.92 6.58
N CYS A 403 9.61 -8.74 5.57
CA CYS A 403 9.55 -9.53 4.34
C CYS A 403 9.71 -11.04 4.61
N VAL A 404 10.71 -11.42 5.43
CA VAL A 404 10.93 -12.82 5.81
C VAL A 404 9.79 -13.37 6.68
N GLN A 405 9.19 -12.54 7.55
CA GLN A 405 7.99 -12.91 8.32
C GLN A 405 6.76 -13.13 7.44
N ILE A 406 6.53 -12.31 6.41
CA ILE A 406 5.43 -12.50 5.46
C ILE A 406 5.60 -13.83 4.71
N ILE A 407 6.79 -14.10 4.17
CA ILE A 407 7.11 -15.38 3.52
C ILE A 407 6.84 -16.55 4.48
N HIS A 408 7.26 -16.45 5.74
CA HIS A 408 7.06 -17.48 6.75
C HIS A 408 5.58 -17.77 7.02
N LYS A 409 4.75 -16.73 7.15
CA LYS A 409 3.31 -16.88 7.40
C LYS A 409 2.57 -17.55 6.24
N LEU A 410 2.86 -17.14 5.00
CA LEU A 410 2.30 -17.77 3.79
C LEU A 410 2.66 -19.26 3.74
N ILE A 411 3.92 -19.62 4.04
CA ILE A 411 4.34 -21.03 4.10
C ILE A 411 3.68 -21.78 5.26
N CYS A 412 3.47 -21.14 6.42
CA CYS A 412 2.70 -21.73 7.52
C CYS A 412 1.24 -22.01 7.14
N TYR A 413 0.59 -21.12 6.37
CA TYR A 413 -0.74 -21.37 5.81
C TYR A 413 -0.72 -22.57 4.84
N GLN A 414 0.24 -22.60 3.91
CA GLN A 414 0.39 -23.70 2.95
C GLN A 414 0.61 -25.05 3.64
N LYS A 415 1.46 -25.11 4.68
CA LYS A 415 1.63 -26.29 5.54
C LYS A 415 0.32 -26.70 6.23
N LYS A 416 -0.38 -25.73 6.86
CA LYS A 416 -1.63 -25.96 7.62
C LYS A 416 -2.73 -26.52 6.72
N CYS A 417 -2.90 -25.95 5.54
CA CYS A 417 -3.97 -26.28 4.58
C CYS A 417 -3.55 -27.28 3.49
N ARG A 418 -2.27 -27.71 3.48
CA ARG A 418 -1.65 -28.59 2.47
C ARG A 418 -1.80 -28.07 1.03
N VAL A 419 -1.74 -26.74 0.86
CA VAL A 419 -1.81 -26.11 -0.46
C VAL A 419 -0.45 -26.24 -1.14
N ARG A 420 -0.44 -26.75 -2.37
CA ARG A 420 0.76 -26.97 -3.18
C ARG A 420 0.79 -26.02 -4.37
N ILE A 421 1.39 -24.84 -4.19
CA ILE A 421 1.48 -23.83 -5.25
C ILE A 421 2.62 -24.13 -6.24
N HIS A 422 2.33 -23.93 -7.52
CA HIS A 422 3.31 -24.00 -8.60
C HIS A 422 4.10 -22.68 -8.68
N TYR A 423 5.18 -22.59 -7.90
CA TYR A 423 5.99 -21.39 -7.74
C TYR A 423 7.49 -21.64 -8.02
N THR A 424 8.24 -20.60 -8.37
CA THR A 424 9.70 -20.64 -8.63
C THR A 424 10.50 -20.69 -7.31
N TRP A 425 10.28 -21.74 -6.52
CA TRP A 425 10.87 -21.92 -5.19
C TRP A 425 12.40 -21.75 -5.13
N ARG A 426 13.11 -22.16 -6.19
CA ARG A 426 14.56 -21.97 -6.35
C ARG A 426 14.99 -20.50 -6.32
N GLU A 427 14.19 -19.57 -6.84
CA GLU A 427 14.46 -18.14 -6.80
C GLU A 427 14.34 -17.58 -5.37
N LEU A 428 13.33 -18.04 -4.61
CA LEU A 428 13.17 -17.70 -3.20
C LEU A 428 14.35 -18.22 -2.35
N TRP A 429 14.71 -19.50 -2.48
CA TRP A 429 15.86 -20.06 -1.74
C TRP A 429 17.15 -19.34 -2.09
N SER A 430 17.37 -19.01 -3.37
CA SER A 430 18.52 -18.22 -3.83
C SER A 430 18.54 -16.82 -3.22
N ALA A 431 17.40 -16.13 -3.14
CA ALA A 431 17.29 -14.81 -2.50
C ALA A 431 17.62 -14.89 -1.00
N LEU A 432 17.08 -15.88 -0.29
CA LEU A 432 17.33 -16.13 1.12
C LEU A 432 18.80 -16.47 1.42
N ILE A 433 19.45 -17.30 0.60
CA ILE A 433 20.89 -17.62 0.72
C ILE A 433 21.75 -16.38 0.43
N ASN A 434 21.40 -15.59 -0.58
CA ASN A 434 22.11 -14.35 -0.89
C ASN A 434 21.99 -13.31 0.24
N LEU A 435 20.83 -13.25 0.91
CA LEU A 435 20.65 -12.43 2.12
C LEU A 435 21.60 -12.87 3.24
N LEU A 436 21.68 -14.18 3.55
CA LEU A 436 22.67 -14.68 4.53
C LEU A 436 24.10 -14.35 4.13
N LYS A 437 24.46 -14.52 2.85
CA LYS A 437 25.76 -14.17 2.30
C LYS A 437 26.07 -12.67 2.44
N PHE A 438 25.08 -11.79 2.25
CA PHE A 438 25.23 -10.36 2.46
C PHE A 438 25.46 -10.01 3.94
N LEU A 439 24.71 -10.63 4.87
CA LEU A 439 24.91 -10.42 6.31
C LEU A 439 26.33 -10.83 6.75
N LEU A 440 26.84 -11.96 6.25
CA LEU A 440 28.22 -12.41 6.49
C LEU A 440 29.25 -11.43 5.93
N SER A 441 29.07 -10.99 4.68
CA SER A 441 30.01 -10.09 3.99
C SER A 441 30.13 -8.71 4.64
N ASN A 442 29.12 -8.31 5.43
CA ASN A 442 29.03 -6.99 6.06
C ASN A 442 28.98 -7.06 7.60
N GLU A 443 29.33 -8.21 8.20
CA GLU A 443 29.18 -8.52 9.63
C GLU A 443 29.58 -7.34 10.54
N THR A 444 30.83 -6.88 10.43
CA THR A 444 31.40 -5.84 11.31
C THR A 444 30.63 -4.53 11.23
N SER A 445 30.16 -4.14 10.04
CA SER A 445 29.39 -2.91 9.85
C SER A 445 27.97 -3.06 10.41
N LEU A 446 27.32 -4.20 10.18
CA LEU A 446 25.92 -4.40 10.57
C LEU A 446 25.77 -4.67 12.08
N LEU A 447 26.67 -5.44 12.70
CA LEU A 447 26.65 -5.74 14.14
C LEU A 447 26.83 -4.52 15.04
N SER A 448 27.37 -3.42 14.51
CA SER A 448 27.46 -2.14 15.23
C SER A 448 26.12 -1.39 15.32
N LYS A 449 25.13 -1.76 14.49
CA LYS A 449 23.82 -1.08 14.39
C LYS A 449 22.63 -2.00 14.68
N HIS A 450 22.72 -3.29 14.35
CA HIS A 450 21.57 -4.20 14.28
C HIS A 450 21.89 -5.62 14.78
N ASN A 451 20.86 -6.29 15.32
CA ASN A 451 20.90 -7.71 15.65
C ASN A 451 20.71 -8.58 14.39
N ILE A 452 21.74 -8.72 13.55
CA ILE A 452 21.64 -9.52 12.30
C ILE A 452 21.23 -10.98 12.55
N PHE A 453 21.49 -11.51 13.74
CA PHE A 453 21.14 -12.89 14.11
C PHE A 453 19.63 -13.11 14.19
N GLN A 454 18.82 -12.08 14.46
CA GLN A 454 17.36 -12.18 14.40
C GLN A 454 16.89 -12.51 12.97
N LEU A 455 17.40 -11.79 11.97
CA LEU A 455 17.07 -12.01 10.57
C LEU A 455 17.66 -13.35 10.07
N ALA A 456 18.92 -13.64 10.42
CA ALA A 456 19.55 -14.92 10.07
C ALA A 456 18.77 -16.12 10.66
N LEU A 457 18.27 -16.01 11.90
CA LEU A 457 17.44 -17.05 12.52
C LEU A 457 16.13 -17.27 11.75
N GLN A 458 15.44 -16.20 11.35
CA GLN A 458 14.22 -16.32 10.56
C GLN A 458 14.47 -16.99 9.20
N VAL A 459 15.56 -16.63 8.52
CA VAL A 459 15.94 -17.25 7.24
C VAL A 459 16.31 -18.73 7.41
N VAL A 460 17.08 -19.08 8.44
CA VAL A 460 17.42 -20.50 8.72
C VAL A 460 16.16 -21.30 9.13
N ASN A 461 15.23 -20.69 9.87
CA ASN A 461 13.96 -21.33 10.22
C ASN A 461 13.04 -21.53 9.00
N LEU A 462 13.06 -20.63 8.00
CA LEU A 462 12.42 -20.89 6.71
C LEU A 462 13.01 -22.13 6.03
N PHE A 463 14.34 -22.26 5.96
CA PHE A 463 14.96 -23.48 5.44
C PHE A 463 14.55 -24.72 6.25
N ASN A 464 14.49 -24.64 7.58
CA ASN A 464 14.01 -25.74 8.40
C ASN A 464 12.52 -26.07 8.16
N MET A 465 11.67 -25.10 7.86
CA MET A 465 10.27 -25.34 7.42
C MET A 465 10.22 -26.16 6.13
N PHE A 466 11.00 -25.78 5.11
CA PHE A 466 11.11 -26.54 3.85
C PHE A 466 11.69 -27.94 4.08
N ILE A 467 12.74 -28.08 4.89
CA ILE A 467 13.42 -29.35 5.19
C ILE A 467 12.52 -30.33 5.97
N THR A 468 11.69 -29.81 6.90
CA THR A 468 10.90 -30.63 7.84
C THR A 468 9.48 -30.92 7.36
N TYR A 469 8.87 -30.00 6.60
CA TYR A 469 7.45 -30.07 6.22
C TYR A 469 7.19 -29.82 4.73
N GLY A 470 8.22 -29.71 3.89
CA GLY A 470 8.03 -29.38 2.47
C GLY A 470 7.20 -30.42 1.73
N ASP A 471 7.10 -31.66 2.20
CA ASP A 471 6.26 -32.72 1.63
C ASP A 471 4.77 -32.35 1.68
N THR A 472 4.39 -31.50 2.63
CA THR A 472 3.01 -31.02 2.79
C THR A 472 2.61 -29.91 1.80
N PHE A 473 3.56 -29.12 1.28
CA PHE A 473 3.26 -27.91 0.49
C PHE A 473 4.13 -27.67 -0.77
N LEU A 474 5.24 -28.36 -0.96
CA LEU A 474 5.98 -28.34 -2.23
C LEU A 474 5.22 -29.15 -3.29
N PRO A 475 5.23 -28.73 -4.57
CA PRO A 475 4.40 -29.33 -5.60
C PRO A 475 4.84 -30.76 -5.98
N THR A 476 6.14 -31.07 -5.92
CA THR A 476 6.70 -32.35 -6.34
C THR A 476 7.85 -32.82 -5.45
N PRO A 477 8.16 -34.13 -5.42
CA PRO A 477 9.40 -34.64 -4.80
C PRO A 477 10.66 -34.05 -5.43
N SER A 478 10.65 -33.73 -6.73
CA SER A 478 11.79 -33.10 -7.40
C SER A 478 12.12 -31.72 -6.83
N SER A 479 11.11 -30.98 -6.35
CA SER A 479 11.33 -29.73 -5.61
C SER A 479 12.08 -29.94 -4.28
N TYR A 480 12.01 -31.14 -3.68
CA TYR A 480 12.82 -31.53 -2.52
C TYR A 480 14.28 -31.80 -2.91
N ASP A 481 14.50 -32.48 -4.04
CA ASP A 481 15.84 -32.68 -4.59
C ASP A 481 16.53 -31.33 -4.84
N GLU A 482 15.80 -30.38 -5.46
CA GLU A 482 16.29 -29.03 -5.75
C GLU A 482 16.63 -28.21 -4.49
N LEU A 483 15.79 -28.28 -3.45
CA LEU A 483 16.06 -27.64 -2.16
C LEU A 483 17.39 -28.13 -1.57
N TYR A 484 17.60 -29.46 -1.60
CA TYR A 484 18.78 -30.09 -1.02
C TYR A 484 20.02 -29.78 -1.86
N TYR A 485 19.89 -29.84 -3.20
CA TYR A 485 20.90 -29.38 -4.13
C TYR A 485 21.34 -27.93 -3.87
N GLU A 486 20.42 -26.99 -3.66
CA GLU A 486 20.76 -25.60 -3.37
C GLU A 486 21.49 -25.42 -2.03
N ILE A 487 21.09 -26.14 -0.98
CA ILE A 487 21.78 -26.14 0.32
C ILE A 487 23.22 -26.66 0.17
N ILE A 488 23.41 -27.76 -0.57
CA ILE A 488 24.71 -28.39 -0.83
C ILE A 488 25.58 -27.49 -1.69
N ARG A 489 25.04 -26.97 -2.80
CA ARG A 489 25.72 -26.05 -3.73
C ARG A 489 26.25 -24.81 -3.02
N MET A 490 25.48 -24.29 -2.06
CA MET A 490 25.80 -23.08 -1.31
C MET A 490 26.30 -23.36 0.13
N HIS A 491 26.79 -24.57 0.42
CA HIS A 491 27.20 -25.00 1.77
C HIS A 491 28.10 -24.00 2.50
N GLN A 492 29.04 -23.39 1.77
CA GLN A 492 29.97 -22.38 2.31
C GLN A 492 29.26 -21.21 3.01
N VAL A 493 28.05 -20.83 2.60
CA VAL A 493 27.27 -19.77 3.28
C VAL A 493 26.81 -20.26 4.66
N PHE A 494 26.32 -21.49 4.76
CA PHE A 494 25.87 -22.09 6.02
C PHE A 494 27.04 -22.41 6.97
N ASP A 495 28.18 -22.89 6.44
CA ASP A 495 29.38 -23.16 7.23
C ASP A 495 30.02 -21.87 7.75
N ASN A 496 30.15 -20.84 6.92
CA ASN A 496 30.65 -19.53 7.37
C ASN A 496 29.69 -18.88 8.38
N LEU A 497 28.37 -19.03 8.21
CA LEU A 497 27.38 -18.60 9.19
C LEU A 497 27.55 -19.35 10.51
N TYR A 498 27.73 -20.67 10.49
CA TYR A 498 27.99 -21.49 11.67
C TYR A 498 29.27 -21.04 12.41
N CYS A 499 30.37 -20.81 11.69
CA CYS A 499 31.61 -20.29 12.25
C CYS A 499 31.44 -18.90 12.89
N MET A 500 30.70 -17.99 12.24
CA MET A 500 30.38 -16.67 12.79
C MET A 500 29.58 -16.77 14.10
N VAL A 501 28.49 -17.55 14.12
CA VAL A 501 27.62 -17.64 15.30
C VAL A 501 28.28 -18.39 16.46
N LEU A 502 29.14 -19.39 16.18
CA LEU A 502 29.98 -20.00 17.22
C LEU A 502 30.94 -18.98 17.84
N ARG A 503 31.67 -18.21 17.02
CA ARG A 503 32.59 -17.17 17.51
C ARG A 503 31.88 -16.13 18.38
N VAL A 504 30.69 -15.69 17.97
CA VAL A 504 29.91 -14.66 18.69
C VAL A 504 29.23 -15.22 19.94
N SER A 505 28.80 -16.49 19.95
CA SER A 505 28.19 -17.13 21.14
C SER A 505 29.21 -17.58 22.19
N ALA A 506 30.45 -17.86 21.79
CA ALA A 506 31.56 -18.15 22.71
C ALA A 506 32.04 -16.89 23.47
N ASN A 507 32.02 -15.73 22.81
CA ASN A 507 32.43 -14.46 23.40
C ASN A 507 31.32 -13.84 24.27
N ALA A 508 31.71 -13.12 25.32
CA ALA A 508 30.78 -12.31 26.10
C ALA A 508 30.39 -11.06 25.29
N GLY A 509 29.08 -10.85 25.07
CA GLY A 509 28.58 -9.69 24.33
C GLY A 509 27.05 -9.69 24.20
N PRO A 510 26.45 -8.56 23.76
CA PRO A 510 24.98 -8.40 23.68
C PRO A 510 24.32 -9.40 22.72
N TRP A 511 25.09 -9.90 21.74
CA TRP A 511 24.60 -10.78 20.68
C TRP A 511 24.80 -12.28 20.97
N LYS A 512 25.32 -12.65 22.14
CA LYS A 512 25.59 -14.05 22.51
C LYS A 512 24.35 -14.96 22.40
N GLU A 513 23.24 -14.55 23.02
CA GLU A 513 21.99 -15.34 23.03
C GLU A 513 21.32 -15.41 21.65
N PRO A 514 21.17 -14.31 20.88
CA PRO A 514 20.74 -14.38 19.48
C PRO A 514 21.59 -15.30 18.61
N ALA A 515 22.92 -15.23 18.71
CA ALA A 515 23.83 -16.10 17.95
C ALA A 515 23.66 -17.59 18.34
N SER A 516 23.55 -17.90 19.63
CA SER A 516 23.31 -19.26 20.14
C SER A 516 22.06 -19.91 19.53
N LYS A 517 20.97 -19.15 19.36
CA LYS A 517 19.74 -19.63 18.70
C LYS A 517 19.97 -20.00 17.23
N VAL A 518 20.75 -19.20 16.48
CA VAL A 518 21.12 -19.52 15.09
C VAL A 518 21.99 -20.78 15.03
N THR A 519 22.95 -20.94 15.95
CA THR A 519 23.77 -22.17 16.07
C THR A 519 22.90 -23.42 16.19
N GLN A 520 21.83 -23.35 16.99
CA GLN A 520 20.90 -24.47 17.20
C GLN A 520 20.00 -24.72 15.99
N ALA A 521 19.54 -23.68 15.30
CA ALA A 521 18.71 -23.80 14.11
C ALA A 521 19.45 -24.41 12.91
N LEU A 522 20.77 -24.18 12.79
CA LEU A 522 21.61 -24.67 11.69
C LEU A 522 21.85 -26.19 11.67
N VAL A 523 21.42 -26.94 12.69
CA VAL A 523 21.70 -28.37 12.84
C VAL A 523 21.30 -29.18 11.60
N ASN A 524 20.12 -28.96 11.03
CA ASN A 524 19.64 -29.74 9.88
C ASN A 524 20.36 -29.39 8.57
N ALA A 525 20.56 -28.09 8.29
CA ALA A 525 21.34 -27.66 7.13
C ALA A 525 22.76 -28.26 7.15
N ARG A 526 23.41 -28.26 8.33
CA ARG A 526 24.72 -28.90 8.51
C ARG A 526 24.68 -30.42 8.43
N ALA A 527 23.61 -31.08 8.88
CA ALA A 527 23.46 -32.52 8.72
C ALA A 527 23.38 -32.91 7.23
N ILE A 528 22.59 -32.17 6.43
CA ILE A 528 22.51 -32.33 4.97
C ILE A 528 23.89 -32.15 4.33
N ILE A 529 24.57 -31.03 4.61
CA ILE A 529 25.90 -30.72 4.04
C ILE A 529 26.93 -31.82 4.36
N ASN A 530 27.05 -32.21 5.63
CA ASN A 530 28.03 -33.22 6.06
C ASN A 530 27.70 -34.64 5.57
N HIS A 531 26.43 -34.93 5.26
CA HIS A 531 26.02 -36.22 4.71
C HIS A 531 26.30 -36.34 3.21
N PHE A 532 25.96 -35.31 2.43
CA PHE A 532 26.05 -35.38 0.98
C PHE A 532 27.42 -34.98 0.42
N ASN A 533 28.15 -34.01 1.01
CA ASN A 533 29.46 -33.60 0.47
C ASN A 533 30.45 -34.78 0.31
N PRO A 534 30.67 -35.65 1.32
CA PRO A 534 31.58 -36.80 1.17
C PRO A 534 31.09 -37.82 0.14
N LYS A 535 29.77 -37.96 -0.03
CA LYS A 535 29.16 -38.86 -1.04
C LYS A 535 29.36 -38.32 -2.46
N ILE A 536 29.23 -37.00 -2.64
CA ILE A 536 29.50 -36.30 -3.90
C ILE A 536 30.99 -36.39 -4.26
N GLU A 537 31.89 -36.17 -3.31
CA GLU A 537 33.34 -36.34 -3.49
C GLU A 537 33.72 -37.79 -3.83
N SER A 538 33.06 -38.77 -3.20
CA SER A 538 33.23 -40.19 -3.52
C SER A 538 32.76 -40.52 -4.93
N TYR A 539 31.55 -40.09 -5.33
CA TYR A 539 31.02 -40.26 -6.69
C TYR A 539 31.93 -39.59 -7.73
N ALA A 540 32.43 -38.38 -7.45
CA ALA A 540 33.39 -37.67 -8.30
C ALA A 540 34.66 -38.51 -8.53
N THR A 541 35.20 -39.06 -7.44
CA THR A 541 36.43 -39.86 -7.46
C THR A 541 36.25 -41.18 -8.21
N VAL A 542 35.15 -41.89 -7.96
CA VAL A 542 34.82 -43.19 -8.58
C VAL A 542 34.57 -43.05 -10.08
N ASN A 543 33.89 -41.99 -10.52
CA ASN A 543 33.62 -41.74 -11.93
C ASN A 543 34.73 -40.94 -12.65
N HIS A 544 35.80 -40.56 -11.93
CA HIS A 544 36.91 -39.72 -12.42
C HIS A 544 36.46 -38.36 -12.98
N ILE A 545 35.46 -37.75 -12.37
CA ILE A 545 34.85 -36.47 -12.78
C ILE A 545 35.39 -35.33 -11.91
N SER A 546 36.02 -34.31 -12.52
CA SER A 546 36.57 -33.16 -11.78
C SER A 546 35.53 -32.12 -11.36
N GLN A 547 34.40 -32.02 -12.07
CA GLN A 547 33.27 -31.14 -11.76
C GLN A 547 31.97 -31.85 -12.15
N LEU A 548 31.05 -32.03 -11.20
CA LEU A 548 29.76 -32.67 -11.43
C LEU A 548 28.76 -31.67 -12.02
N SER A 549 27.89 -32.16 -12.91
CA SER A 549 26.70 -31.42 -13.35
C SER A 549 25.62 -31.38 -12.26
N GLU A 550 24.63 -30.49 -12.42
CA GLU A 550 23.45 -30.44 -11.55
C GLU A 550 22.74 -31.80 -11.47
N ASP A 551 22.48 -32.43 -12.62
CA ASP A 551 21.82 -33.74 -12.69
C ASP A 551 22.58 -34.86 -11.96
N GLN A 552 23.92 -34.86 -12.01
CA GLN A 552 24.76 -35.84 -11.31
C GLN A 552 24.73 -35.64 -9.80
N VAL A 553 24.71 -34.39 -9.31
CA VAL A 553 24.52 -34.11 -7.88
C VAL A 553 23.12 -34.52 -7.43
N LEU A 554 22.09 -34.25 -8.23
CA LEU A 554 20.71 -34.68 -7.96
C LEU A 554 20.58 -36.21 -7.94
N GLU A 555 21.29 -36.95 -8.80
CA GLU A 555 21.36 -38.42 -8.76
C GLU A 555 21.94 -38.91 -7.42
N VAL A 556 23.07 -38.33 -6.96
CA VAL A 556 23.67 -38.65 -5.66
C VAL A 556 22.71 -38.33 -4.51
N VAL A 557 21.99 -37.21 -4.57
CA VAL A 557 20.99 -36.83 -3.55
C VAL A 557 19.85 -37.87 -3.49
N ARG A 558 19.21 -38.17 -4.62
CA ARG A 558 18.09 -39.14 -4.73
C ARG A 558 18.44 -40.52 -4.21
N THR A 559 19.65 -41.00 -4.50
CA THR A 559 20.12 -42.35 -4.14
C THR A 559 20.55 -42.49 -2.67
N ASN A 560 20.56 -41.41 -1.88
CA ASN A 560 21.16 -41.39 -0.54
C ASN A 560 20.29 -40.73 0.55
N TYR A 561 18.99 -40.52 0.30
CA TYR A 561 18.03 -40.00 1.28
C TYR A 561 17.81 -40.96 2.46
N ASP A 562 17.83 -42.27 2.21
CA ASP A 562 17.57 -43.34 3.18
C ASP A 562 18.50 -43.33 4.41
N THR A 563 19.73 -42.87 4.21
CA THR A 563 20.81 -42.85 5.20
C THR A 563 20.95 -41.49 5.89
N LEU A 564 20.17 -40.48 5.50
CA LEU A 564 20.20 -39.15 6.11
C LEU A 564 19.36 -39.14 7.40
N THR A 565 19.96 -38.70 8.50
CA THR A 565 19.25 -38.48 9.77
C THR A 565 19.16 -36.98 10.06
N LEU A 566 17.95 -36.47 10.27
CA LEU A 566 17.67 -35.06 10.59
C LEU A 566 17.05 -34.93 11.98
N LYS A 567 17.28 -33.78 12.63
CA LYS A 567 16.64 -33.45 13.91
C LYS A 567 15.27 -32.84 13.63
N LEU A 568 14.20 -33.43 14.17
CA LEU A 568 12.89 -32.80 14.16
C LEU A 568 12.94 -31.52 15.03
N GLN A 569 12.47 -30.40 14.48
CA GLN A 569 12.47 -29.10 15.16
C GLN A 569 11.02 -28.65 15.38
N ASP A 570 10.65 -28.51 16.66
CA ASP A 570 9.32 -28.07 17.08
C ASP A 570 9.14 -26.55 16.91
N GLY A 571 7.89 -26.12 16.75
CA GLY A 571 7.52 -24.70 16.74
C GLY A 571 7.96 -23.90 15.52
N LEU A 572 8.52 -24.54 14.49
CA LEU A 572 8.90 -23.87 13.22
C LEU A 572 7.70 -23.20 12.51
N ASP A 573 6.48 -23.71 12.70
CA ASP A 573 5.24 -23.17 12.14
C ASP A 573 4.54 -22.17 13.07
N GLN A 574 5.14 -21.88 14.22
CA GLN A 574 4.66 -20.87 15.15
C GLN A 574 5.31 -19.52 14.83
N PHE A 575 4.48 -18.50 14.75
CA PHE A 575 4.90 -17.11 14.63
C PHE A 575 4.13 -16.25 15.62
N GLU A 576 4.73 -15.14 16.02
CA GLU A 576 4.06 -14.15 16.84
C GLU A 576 3.06 -13.37 15.98
N ARG A 577 1.82 -13.28 16.46
CA ARG A 577 0.74 -12.53 15.84
C ARG A 577 1.05 -11.03 15.82
N TYR A 578 0.62 -10.35 14.77
CA TYR A 578 0.78 -8.91 14.64
C TYR A 578 0.08 -8.19 15.80
N SER A 579 0.79 -7.26 16.43
CA SER A 579 0.27 -6.41 17.49
C SER A 579 0.84 -5.02 17.35
N GLU A 580 -0.04 -4.05 17.05
CA GLU A 580 0.29 -2.63 16.95
C GLU A 580 0.90 -2.10 18.25
N GLN A 581 0.37 -2.54 19.39
CA GLN A 581 0.88 -2.25 20.73
C GLN A 581 1.78 -3.39 21.25
N PRO A 582 2.96 -3.12 21.83
CA PRO A 582 3.64 -1.83 21.94
C PRO A 582 4.52 -1.46 20.72
N ARG A 583 4.59 -2.33 19.69
CA ARG A 583 5.68 -2.34 18.69
C ARG A 583 5.62 -1.22 17.65
N GLU A 584 4.43 -0.93 17.14
CA GLU A 584 4.22 0.05 16.06
C GLU A 584 3.65 1.38 16.58
N ALA A 585 3.26 1.44 17.86
CA ALA A 585 2.62 2.62 18.44
C ALA A 585 3.43 3.92 18.29
N GLY A 586 4.77 3.85 18.34
CA GLY A 586 5.64 5.00 18.06
C GLY A 586 5.63 5.42 16.57
N PHE A 587 5.64 4.44 15.66
CA PHE A 587 5.58 4.66 14.22
C PHE A 587 4.24 5.29 13.81
N PHE A 588 3.11 4.74 14.25
CA PHE A 588 1.79 5.29 13.94
C PHE A 588 1.56 6.69 14.52
N LYS A 589 2.07 6.99 15.74
CA LYS A 589 2.00 8.36 16.29
C LYS A 589 2.70 9.38 15.39
N GLU A 590 3.86 9.03 14.82
CA GLU A 590 4.62 9.92 13.94
C GLU A 590 4.01 10.00 12.52
N LEU A 591 3.54 8.87 11.97
CA LEU A 591 2.82 8.81 10.70
C LEU A 591 1.54 9.68 10.73
N VAL A 592 0.72 9.55 11.78
CA VAL A 592 -0.50 10.35 11.96
C VAL A 592 -0.17 11.84 12.12
N ARG A 593 0.96 12.18 12.75
CA ARG A 593 1.47 13.56 12.85
C ARG A 593 1.86 14.11 11.46
N SER A 594 2.55 13.32 10.63
CA SER A 594 2.86 13.63 9.23
C SER A 594 1.59 13.88 8.42
N ILE A 595 0.63 12.95 8.47
CA ILE A 595 -0.64 13.03 7.75
C ILE A 595 -1.46 14.25 8.20
N SER A 596 -1.58 14.51 9.51
CA SER A 596 -2.28 15.69 10.05
C SER A 596 -1.70 17.00 9.48
N LEU A 597 -0.37 17.12 9.44
CA LEU A 597 0.32 18.28 8.87
C LEU A 597 0.13 18.40 7.35
N ASN A 598 0.12 17.28 6.62
CA ASN A 598 -0.12 17.24 5.18
C ASN A 598 -1.55 17.66 4.82
N VAL A 599 -2.54 17.05 5.48
CA VAL A 599 -3.97 17.38 5.33
C VAL A 599 -4.24 18.84 5.69
N ARG A 600 -3.68 19.36 6.80
CA ARG A 600 -3.86 20.77 7.18
C ARG A 600 -3.35 21.74 6.10
N LYS A 601 -2.23 21.44 5.45
CA LYS A 601 -1.69 22.24 4.33
C LYS A 601 -2.60 22.17 3.10
N ASN A 602 -3.09 20.98 2.76
CA ASN A 602 -3.88 20.75 1.55
C ASN A 602 -5.33 21.23 1.66
N VAL A 603 -5.90 21.29 2.87
CA VAL A 603 -7.15 22.01 3.15
C VAL A 603 -6.88 23.53 3.03
N SER A 604 -6.88 24.02 1.80
CA SER A 604 -6.66 25.41 1.41
C SER A 604 -7.92 26.25 1.65
N LEU A 605 -7.76 27.40 2.31
CA LEU A 605 -8.82 28.40 2.50
C LEU A 605 -9.10 29.24 1.23
N SER A 606 -8.18 29.20 0.26
CA SER A 606 -8.08 30.20 -0.82
C SER A 606 -8.49 29.70 -2.21
N THR A 607 -8.94 28.46 -2.34
CA THR A 607 -9.40 27.85 -3.61
C THR A 607 -10.80 27.27 -3.48
N MET A 608 -11.67 28.00 -2.77
CA MET A 608 -13.12 27.90 -2.91
C MET A 608 -13.45 28.59 -4.25
N SER A 609 -13.44 27.83 -5.34
CA SER A 609 -13.56 28.39 -6.69
C SER A 609 -15.01 28.76 -6.96
N GLN A 610 -15.33 30.05 -6.77
CA GLN A 610 -16.62 30.65 -7.15
C GLN A 610 -17.03 30.27 -8.58
N ASP A 611 -16.07 30.10 -9.50
CA ASP A 611 -16.30 29.65 -10.88
C ASP A 611 -16.89 28.24 -11.01
N VAL A 612 -16.63 27.32 -10.07
CA VAL A 612 -17.20 25.96 -10.07
C VAL A 612 -18.65 26.01 -9.60
N LEU A 613 -18.95 26.81 -8.56
CA LEU A 613 -20.31 27.04 -8.07
C LEU A 613 -21.18 27.76 -9.10
N LEU A 614 -20.62 28.76 -9.78
CA LEU A 614 -21.27 29.46 -10.89
C LEU A 614 -21.53 28.52 -12.08
N LYS A 615 -20.63 27.54 -12.33
CA LYS A 615 -20.85 26.51 -13.36
C LYS A 615 -21.96 25.53 -12.99
N GLU A 616 -21.95 24.90 -11.81
CA GLU A 616 -23.00 23.95 -11.39
C GLU A 616 -24.40 24.56 -11.56
N PHE A 617 -24.62 25.81 -11.15
CA PHE A 617 -25.93 26.45 -11.24
C PHE A 617 -26.25 27.13 -12.58
N SER A 618 -25.28 27.34 -13.48
CA SER A 618 -25.58 27.76 -14.86
C SER A 618 -26.14 26.63 -15.73
N SER A 619 -25.91 25.38 -15.33
CA SER A 619 -26.46 24.18 -15.99
C SER A 619 -27.86 23.78 -15.50
N ILE A 620 -28.36 24.39 -14.42
CA ILE A 620 -29.70 24.16 -13.88
C ILE A 620 -30.58 25.37 -14.25
N SER A 621 -31.17 25.32 -15.45
CA SER A 621 -32.14 26.30 -15.97
C SER A 621 -33.58 25.86 -15.71
#